data_AF-A0AA41T2Z5-F1
#
_entry.id   AF-A0AA41T2Z5-F1
#
_cell.length_a   1.000
_cell.length_b   1.000
_cell.length_c   1.000
_cell.angle_alpha   90.00
_cell.angle_beta   90.00
_cell.angle_gamma   90.00
#
_symmetry.space_group_name_H-M   'P 1'
#
loop_
_entity.id
_entity.type
_entity.pdbx_description
1 polymer ?
#
loop_
_entity_poly.entity_id
_entity_poly.type
_entity_poly.pdbx_seq_one_letter_code
_entity_poly.pdbx_strand_id
1 'polypeptide(L)'
;MQFSGGRRKKLGLAGDQRNACYPHSLQFYLQPPTENISLIEFENLAIDRVKLLKAVENLGVSYVKGTEQYQSKLETEIRRLKFSYRENLEDEYEPRRRDHISHFILRLAYCQSEDLRRWFIQQEMDLLRFRFNILPKDKIQNFLKDSHLQFEAISDEEKSLREEEIITSSSLNEAQWEMESVYKIPFADALDLFRGRKVYLEDGFAYVPLKDIVAIILNEFRAKLSKALAGLASLRGNPENPLPYPSGEWIECIAWEPVLTTVEGDSKEEEEFLLELLVQ
;
A
#
# COMPACT_ATOMS: atom_id res chain seq x y z
N MET A 1 -21.31 -50.41 -27.76
CA MET A 1 -21.97 -49.19 -27.28
C MET A 1 -20.95 -48.38 -26.48
N GLN A 2 -20.55 -47.22 -27.00
CA GLN A 2 -19.61 -46.30 -26.35
C GLN A 2 -20.38 -45.47 -25.31
N PHE A 3 -19.91 -45.44 -24.06
CA PHE A 3 -20.42 -44.53 -23.03
C PHE A 3 -19.60 -43.24 -23.06
N SER A 4 -20.26 -42.13 -23.41
CA SER A 4 -19.72 -40.78 -23.43
C SER A 4 -19.53 -40.24 -22.01
N GLY A 5 -18.30 -39.82 -21.71
CA GLY A 5 -17.95 -39.17 -20.44
C GLY A 5 -18.56 -37.78 -20.32
N GLY A 6 -19.45 -37.60 -19.34
CA GLY A 6 -19.95 -36.30 -18.94
C GLY A 6 -18.87 -35.51 -18.18
N ARG A 7 -18.39 -34.42 -18.78
CA ARG A 7 -17.59 -33.39 -18.08
C ARG A 7 -18.40 -32.81 -16.92
N ARG A 8 -18.04 -33.20 -15.70
CA ARG A 8 -18.51 -32.54 -14.47
C ARG A 8 -17.87 -31.15 -14.45
N LYS A 9 -18.63 -30.11 -14.85
CA LYS A 9 -18.24 -28.71 -14.64
C LYS A 9 -18.02 -28.51 -13.15
N LYS A 10 -16.77 -28.27 -12.73
CA LYS A 10 -16.47 -27.74 -11.40
C LYS A 10 -17.13 -26.35 -11.32
N LEU A 11 -18.11 -26.22 -10.44
CA LEU A 11 -18.70 -24.93 -10.06
C LEU A 11 -17.60 -24.07 -9.42
N GLY A 12 -17.13 -23.07 -10.15
CA GLY A 12 -16.27 -22.01 -9.62
C GLY A 12 -17.11 -21.06 -8.78
N LEU A 13 -17.21 -21.32 -7.48
CA LEU A 13 -17.83 -20.41 -6.50
C LEU A 13 -16.80 -19.81 -5.53
N ALA A 14 -15.56 -20.31 -5.52
CA ALA A 14 -14.49 -19.82 -4.65
C ALA A 14 -13.68 -18.64 -5.24
N GLY A 15 -13.79 -18.38 -6.55
CA GLY A 15 -13.06 -17.29 -7.20
C GLY A 15 -13.65 -15.91 -6.88
N ASP A 16 -14.97 -15.84 -6.66
CA ASP A 16 -15.70 -14.57 -6.55
C ASP A 16 -15.53 -13.90 -5.17
N GLN A 17 -15.48 -14.70 -4.09
CA GLN A 17 -15.23 -14.18 -2.74
C GLN A 17 -13.78 -13.74 -2.52
N ARG A 18 -12.82 -14.37 -3.21
CA ARG A 18 -11.39 -14.07 -3.08
C ARG A 18 -11.02 -12.72 -3.71
N ASN A 19 -11.60 -12.42 -4.87
CA ASN A 19 -11.43 -11.12 -5.53
C ASN A 19 -12.17 -9.98 -4.81
N ALA A 20 -13.25 -10.29 -4.07
CA ALA A 20 -13.93 -9.30 -3.25
C ALA A 20 -13.07 -8.79 -2.07
N CYS A 21 -12.20 -9.63 -1.51
CA CYS A 21 -11.29 -9.21 -0.43
C CYS A 21 -10.15 -8.31 -0.91
N TYR A 22 -9.73 -8.44 -2.18
CA TYR A 22 -8.62 -7.68 -2.77
C TYR A 22 -8.98 -7.17 -4.17
N PRO A 23 -9.83 -6.12 -4.26
CA PRO A 23 -10.32 -5.63 -5.55
C PRO A 23 -9.22 -4.97 -6.39
N HIS A 24 -8.21 -4.38 -5.74
CA HIS A 24 -7.14 -3.61 -6.39
C HIS A 24 -5.76 -4.09 -5.97
N SER A 25 -4.76 -3.90 -6.84
CA SER A 25 -3.34 -4.10 -6.49
C SER A 25 -2.77 -2.99 -5.60
N LEU A 26 -3.51 -1.88 -5.45
CA LEU A 26 -3.25 -0.80 -4.50
C LEU A 26 -4.16 -0.97 -3.29
N GLN A 27 -3.60 -0.85 -2.08
CA GLN A 27 -4.37 -0.97 -0.85
C GLN A 27 -3.87 0.04 0.20
N PHE A 28 -4.80 0.60 0.96
CA PHE A 28 -4.50 1.47 2.12
C PHE A 28 -4.19 0.68 3.41
N TYR A 29 -4.25 -0.65 3.36
CA TYR A 29 -4.03 -1.56 4.50
C TYR A 29 -4.80 -1.13 5.77
N LEU A 30 -6.10 -0.89 5.61
CA LEU A 30 -6.97 -0.38 6.69
C LEU A 30 -7.47 -1.49 7.61
N GLN A 31 -7.87 -2.62 7.04
CA GLN A 31 -8.42 -3.75 7.78
C GLN A 31 -7.34 -4.83 7.96
N PRO A 32 -7.16 -5.38 9.16
CA PRO A 32 -6.20 -6.46 9.38
C PRO A 32 -6.63 -7.75 8.65
N PRO A 33 -5.68 -8.55 8.16
CA PRO A 33 -6.00 -9.86 7.59
C PRO A 33 -6.57 -10.79 8.68
N THR A 34 -7.68 -11.46 8.37
CA THR A 34 -8.36 -12.41 9.27
C THR A 34 -7.96 -13.86 9.02
N GLU A 35 -7.00 -14.08 8.11
CA GLU A 35 -6.57 -15.40 7.70
C GLU A 35 -5.47 -15.94 8.62
N ASN A 36 -5.53 -17.24 8.93
CA ASN A 36 -4.48 -17.94 9.65
C ASN A 36 -3.37 -18.36 8.69
N ILE A 37 -2.11 -18.12 9.07
CA ILE A 37 -0.93 -18.49 8.30
C ILE A 37 -0.01 -19.37 9.14
N SER A 38 0.80 -20.19 8.48
CA SER A 38 1.83 -20.98 9.17
C SER A 38 2.98 -20.10 9.66
N LEU A 39 3.71 -20.53 10.69
CA LEU A 39 4.87 -19.79 11.20
C LEU A 39 5.96 -19.62 10.13
N ILE A 40 6.18 -20.67 9.32
CA ILE A 40 7.13 -20.64 8.20
C ILE A 40 6.69 -19.62 7.15
N GLU A 41 5.40 -19.54 6.85
CA GLU A 41 4.86 -18.54 5.93
C GLU A 41 4.99 -17.12 6.49
N PHE A 42 4.72 -16.94 7.79
CA PHE A 42 4.88 -15.67 8.51
C PHE A 42 6.31 -15.13 8.38
N GLU A 43 7.31 -15.98 8.68
CA GLU A 43 8.73 -15.62 8.61
C GLU A 43 9.14 -15.26 7.18
N ASN A 44 8.79 -16.11 6.20
CA ASN A 44 9.10 -15.84 4.79
C ASN A 44 8.47 -14.53 4.30
N LEU A 45 7.22 -14.23 4.67
CA LEU A 45 6.55 -12.99 4.29
C LEU A 45 7.21 -11.76 4.91
N ALA A 46 7.66 -11.86 6.16
CA ALA A 46 8.40 -10.79 6.84
C ALA A 46 9.73 -10.52 6.12
N ILE A 47 10.53 -11.56 5.91
CA ILE A 47 11.84 -11.48 5.26
C ILE A 47 11.71 -10.92 3.85
N ASP A 48 10.77 -11.44 3.05
CA ASP A 48 10.55 -10.99 1.67
C ASP A 48 10.18 -9.50 1.63
N ARG A 49 9.32 -9.01 2.53
CA ARG A 49 8.95 -7.60 2.55
C ARG A 49 10.08 -6.70 3.05
N VAL A 50 10.88 -7.14 4.02
CA VAL A 50 12.05 -6.37 4.47
C VAL A 50 13.07 -6.22 3.35
N LYS A 51 13.33 -7.30 2.60
CA LYS A 51 14.17 -7.26 1.40
C LYS A 51 13.64 -6.27 0.36
N LEU A 52 12.32 -6.24 0.16
CA LEU A 52 11.68 -5.26 -0.74
C LEU A 52 11.90 -3.82 -0.25
N LEU A 53 11.62 -3.53 1.02
CA LEU A 53 11.73 -2.17 1.56
C LEU A 53 13.19 -1.67 1.60
N LYS A 54 14.15 -2.55 1.92
CA LYS A 54 15.58 -2.23 1.80
C LYS A 54 15.99 -1.98 0.34
N ALA A 55 15.44 -2.73 -0.62
CA ALA A 55 15.69 -2.46 -2.04
C ALA A 55 15.15 -1.08 -2.45
N VAL A 56 13.96 -0.69 -1.97
CA VAL A 56 13.39 0.66 -2.19
C VAL A 56 14.32 1.74 -1.65
N GLU A 57 14.86 1.54 -0.44
CA GLU A 57 15.82 2.46 0.19
C GLU A 57 17.11 2.58 -0.64
N ASN A 58 17.75 1.45 -0.94
CA ASN A 58 19.01 1.40 -1.68
C ASN A 58 18.89 2.06 -3.06
N LEU A 59 17.78 1.79 -3.77
CA LEU A 59 17.49 2.43 -5.06
C LEU A 59 17.18 3.92 -4.90
N GLY A 60 16.54 4.34 -3.81
CA GLY A 60 16.25 5.74 -3.52
C GLY A 60 17.50 6.57 -3.19
N VAL A 61 18.56 5.93 -2.68
CA VAL A 61 19.88 6.55 -2.48
C VAL A 61 20.70 6.55 -3.78
N SER A 62 20.65 5.45 -4.53
CA SER A 62 21.48 5.24 -5.72
C SER A 62 20.96 5.97 -6.97
N TYR A 63 19.64 6.21 -7.05
CA TYR A 63 18.99 6.78 -8.21
C TYR A 63 17.99 7.87 -7.84
N VAL A 64 17.76 8.78 -8.77
CA VAL A 64 16.69 9.77 -8.64
C VAL A 64 15.34 9.08 -8.87
N LYS A 65 14.42 9.26 -7.93
CA LYS A 65 13.04 8.73 -8.02
C LYS A 65 12.37 9.22 -9.29
N GLY A 66 11.78 8.29 -10.05
CA GLY A 66 11.11 8.58 -11.32
C GLY A 66 11.94 8.33 -12.57
N THR A 67 13.26 8.12 -12.45
CA THR A 67 14.09 7.70 -13.59
C THR A 67 13.72 6.30 -14.07
N GLU A 68 13.87 6.02 -15.37
CA GLU A 68 13.61 4.69 -15.94
C GLU A 68 14.45 3.59 -15.28
N GLN A 69 15.71 3.91 -14.92
CA GLN A 69 16.60 2.99 -14.23
C GLN A 69 16.08 2.59 -12.85
N TYR A 70 15.60 3.57 -12.07
CA TYR A 70 14.94 3.32 -10.78
C TYR A 70 13.72 2.42 -10.97
N GLN A 71 12.86 2.76 -11.94
CA GLN A 71 11.62 2.04 -12.17
C GLN A 71 11.86 0.59 -12.60
N SER A 72 12.77 0.37 -13.56
CA SER A 72 13.10 -0.95 -14.09
C SER A 72 13.72 -1.87 -13.03
N LYS A 73 14.62 -1.34 -12.19
CA LYS A 73 15.25 -2.12 -11.12
C LYS A 73 14.26 -2.46 -10.01
N LEU A 74 13.44 -1.50 -9.58
CA LEU A 74 12.43 -1.74 -8.54
C LEU A 74 11.37 -2.74 -9.02
N GLU A 75 10.95 -2.64 -10.28
CA GLU A 75 10.09 -3.65 -10.91
C GLU A 75 10.70 -5.05 -10.85
N THR A 76 11.99 -5.17 -11.15
CA THR A 76 12.69 -6.45 -11.14
C THR A 76 12.69 -7.08 -9.75
N GLU A 77 12.92 -6.28 -8.70
CA GLU A 77 12.87 -6.74 -7.31
C GLU A 77 11.47 -7.17 -6.87
N ILE A 78 10.43 -6.39 -7.21
CA ILE A 78 9.03 -6.74 -6.91
C ILE A 78 8.65 -8.08 -7.55
N ARG A 79 9.04 -8.27 -8.83
CA ARG A 79 8.81 -9.53 -9.55
C ARG A 79 9.58 -10.70 -8.93
N ARG A 80 10.83 -10.49 -8.53
CA ARG A 80 11.69 -11.50 -7.89
C ARG A 80 11.09 -11.98 -6.57
N LEU A 81 10.56 -11.07 -5.76
CA LEU A 81 9.95 -11.33 -4.44
C LEU A 81 8.48 -11.75 -4.51
N LYS A 82 7.92 -11.90 -5.72
CA LYS A 82 6.53 -12.34 -5.98
C LYS A 82 5.48 -11.42 -5.34
N PHE A 83 5.76 -10.13 -5.25
CA PHE A 83 4.77 -9.13 -4.88
C PHE A 83 3.99 -8.65 -6.10
N SER A 84 2.79 -8.12 -5.87
CA SER A 84 1.96 -7.58 -6.94
C SER A 84 2.66 -6.40 -7.62
N TYR A 85 2.80 -6.47 -8.96
CA TYR A 85 3.47 -5.47 -9.79
C TYR A 85 2.52 -4.88 -10.83
N ARG A 86 1.95 -5.73 -11.69
CA ARG A 86 0.90 -5.39 -12.66
C ARG A 86 -0.12 -6.51 -12.70
N GLU A 87 -1.38 -6.13 -12.90
CA GLU A 87 -2.47 -7.06 -13.15
C GLU A 87 -2.10 -7.99 -14.32
N ASN A 88 -1.99 -9.29 -14.02
CA ASN A 88 -1.76 -10.36 -14.98
C ASN A 88 -2.91 -11.35 -14.79
N LEU A 89 -3.60 -11.64 -15.90
CA LEU A 89 -4.97 -12.11 -16.00
C LEU A 89 -5.36 -13.43 -15.29
N GLU A 90 -4.47 -14.16 -14.62
CA GLU A 90 -4.82 -15.52 -14.14
C GLU A 90 -4.55 -15.84 -12.66
N ASP A 91 -3.74 -15.07 -11.89
CA ASP A 91 -3.53 -15.35 -10.45
C ASP A 91 -3.10 -14.11 -9.65
N GLU A 92 -3.99 -13.11 -9.56
CA GLU A 92 -3.70 -11.84 -8.86
C GLU A 92 -3.97 -11.88 -7.34
N TYR A 93 -4.69 -12.90 -6.88
CA TYR A 93 -5.07 -13.02 -5.47
C TYR A 93 -3.85 -13.27 -4.57
N GLU A 94 -2.99 -14.22 -4.92
CA GLU A 94 -1.85 -14.59 -4.06
C GLU A 94 -0.84 -13.45 -3.88
N PRO A 95 -0.41 -12.71 -4.93
CA PRO A 95 0.48 -11.57 -4.75
C PRO A 95 -0.14 -10.43 -3.92
N ARG A 96 -1.47 -10.20 -4.05
CA ARG A 96 -2.20 -9.20 -3.23
C ARG A 96 -2.30 -9.63 -1.78
N ARG A 97 -2.64 -10.89 -1.52
CA ARG A 97 -2.68 -11.50 -0.19
C ARG A 97 -1.32 -11.43 0.50
N ARG A 98 -0.24 -11.83 -0.20
CA ARG A 98 1.13 -11.75 0.30
C ARG A 98 1.52 -10.33 0.69
N ASP A 99 1.19 -9.36 -0.16
CA ASP A 99 1.43 -7.95 0.12
C ASP A 99 0.66 -7.44 1.34
N HIS A 100 -0.63 -7.78 1.43
CA HIS A 100 -1.47 -7.38 2.56
C HIS A 100 -0.94 -7.94 3.89
N ILE A 101 -0.70 -9.25 3.95
CA ILE A 101 -0.28 -9.94 5.17
C ILE A 101 1.11 -9.45 5.59
N SER A 102 2.07 -9.44 4.67
CA SER A 102 3.44 -9.01 4.96
C SER A 102 3.51 -7.58 5.51
N HIS A 103 2.67 -6.67 5.01
CA HIS A 103 2.59 -5.30 5.54
C HIS A 103 2.19 -5.29 7.01
N PHE A 104 1.16 -6.04 7.39
CA PHE A 104 0.70 -6.12 8.78
C PHE A 104 1.70 -6.82 9.69
N ILE A 105 2.41 -7.85 9.20
CA ILE A 105 3.49 -8.49 9.95
C ILE A 105 4.58 -7.47 10.30
N LEU A 106 5.03 -6.67 9.33
CA LEU A 106 6.07 -5.67 9.59
C LEU A 106 5.60 -4.53 10.49
N ARG A 107 4.30 -4.22 10.58
CA ARG A 107 3.79 -3.25 11.57
C ARG A 107 4.10 -3.68 13.00
N LEU A 108 4.13 -4.98 13.30
CA LEU A 108 4.44 -5.49 14.64
C LEU A 108 5.91 -5.27 15.00
N ALA A 109 6.81 -5.44 14.03
CA ALA A 109 8.24 -5.22 14.18
C ALA A 109 8.56 -3.71 14.26
N TYR A 110 8.11 -2.93 13.27
CA TYR A 110 8.53 -1.52 13.11
C TYR A 110 7.72 -0.51 13.93
N CYS A 111 6.78 -0.93 14.80
CA CYS A 111 6.07 0.00 15.69
C CYS A 111 6.85 0.38 16.97
N GLN A 112 7.96 -0.31 17.27
CA GLN A 112 8.65 -0.24 18.57
C GLN A 112 9.29 1.13 18.86
N SER A 113 10.13 1.63 17.94
CA SER A 113 10.82 2.92 18.10
C SER A 113 10.27 3.97 17.13
N GLU A 114 10.50 5.25 17.41
CA GLU A 114 10.13 6.31 16.46
C GLU A 114 10.94 6.23 15.17
N ASP A 115 12.22 5.87 15.25
CA ASP A 115 13.09 5.81 14.07
C ASP A 115 12.68 4.67 13.14
N LEU A 116 12.35 3.49 13.69
CA LEU A 116 11.81 2.38 12.91
C LEU A 116 10.48 2.74 12.25
N ARG A 117 9.58 3.43 12.98
CA ARG A 117 8.31 3.91 12.42
C ARG A 117 8.53 4.87 11.26
N ARG A 118 9.44 5.84 11.42
CA ARG A 118 9.75 6.83 10.37
C ARG A 118 10.34 6.16 9.14
N TRP A 119 11.29 5.23 9.33
CA TRP A 119 11.89 4.47 8.24
C TRP A 119 10.85 3.64 7.49
N PHE A 120 10.05 2.85 8.20
CA PHE A 120 9.03 1.99 7.61
C PHE A 120 7.97 2.79 6.82
N ILE A 121 7.46 3.88 7.40
CA ILE A 121 6.53 4.78 6.71
C ILE A 121 7.15 5.34 5.44
N GLN A 122 8.42 5.76 5.48
CA GLN A 122 9.10 6.34 4.32
C GLN A 122 9.22 5.33 3.16
N GLN A 123 9.67 4.11 3.44
CA GLN A 123 9.83 3.10 2.39
C GLN A 123 8.49 2.62 1.83
N GLU A 124 7.47 2.47 2.69
CA GLU A 124 6.11 2.11 2.24
C GLU A 124 5.46 3.21 1.39
N MET A 125 5.68 4.48 1.73
CA MET A 125 5.22 5.60 0.89
C MET A 125 5.89 5.59 -0.48
N ASP A 126 7.20 5.33 -0.53
CA ASP A 126 7.94 5.29 -1.79
C ASP A 126 7.52 4.10 -2.66
N LEU A 127 7.27 2.94 -2.04
CA LEU A 127 6.71 1.77 -2.71
C LEU A 127 5.30 2.06 -3.25
N LEU A 128 4.44 2.69 -2.45
CA LEU A 128 3.08 3.05 -2.87
C LEU A 128 3.12 4.05 -4.03
N ARG A 129 3.99 5.06 -3.97
CA ARG A 129 4.20 6.04 -5.04
C ARG A 129 4.65 5.36 -6.33
N PHE A 130 5.57 4.41 -6.24
CA PHE A 130 5.99 3.63 -7.39
C PHE A 130 4.83 2.87 -8.03
N ARG A 131 4.00 2.19 -7.21
CA ARG A 131 2.81 1.47 -7.69
C ARG A 131 1.82 2.41 -8.39
N PHE A 132 1.58 3.61 -7.85
CA PHE A 132 0.74 4.60 -8.51
C PHE A 132 1.27 5.01 -9.89
N ASN A 133 2.59 5.19 -10.04
CA ASN A 133 3.19 5.64 -11.30
C ASN A 133 3.12 4.60 -12.43
N ILE A 134 3.10 3.30 -12.10
CA ILE A 134 3.05 2.23 -13.09
C ILE A 134 1.61 1.80 -13.45
N LEU A 135 0.63 2.16 -12.62
CA LEU A 135 -0.76 1.79 -12.86
C LEU A 135 -1.37 2.66 -13.98
N PRO A 136 -2.21 2.06 -14.86
CA PRO A 136 -2.92 2.83 -15.87
C PRO A 136 -3.98 3.74 -15.22
N LYS A 137 -4.26 4.88 -15.88
CA LYS A 137 -5.20 5.91 -15.40
C LYS A 137 -6.58 5.32 -15.05
N ASP A 138 -7.09 4.39 -15.86
CA ASP A 138 -8.40 3.75 -15.65
C ASP A 138 -8.48 3.01 -14.31
N LYS A 139 -7.39 2.34 -13.90
CA LYS A 139 -7.32 1.59 -12.65
C LYS A 139 -7.15 2.51 -11.46
N ILE A 140 -6.39 3.59 -11.62
CA ILE A 140 -6.32 4.64 -10.61
C ILE A 140 -7.73 5.21 -10.39
N GLN A 141 -8.47 5.53 -11.45
CA GLN A 141 -9.83 6.04 -11.33
C GLN A 141 -10.77 5.07 -10.62
N ASN A 142 -10.68 3.76 -10.89
CA ASN A 142 -11.47 2.75 -10.18
C ASN A 142 -11.09 2.68 -8.70
N PHE A 143 -9.79 2.73 -8.38
CA PHE A 143 -9.32 2.80 -6.99
C PHE A 143 -9.82 4.07 -6.27
N LEU A 144 -9.85 5.22 -6.95
CA LEU A 144 -10.36 6.46 -6.40
C LEU A 144 -11.87 6.37 -6.10
N LYS A 145 -12.65 5.74 -6.97
CA LYS A 145 -14.10 5.53 -6.75
C LYS A 145 -14.40 4.65 -5.54
N ASP A 146 -13.58 3.62 -5.34
CA ASP A 146 -13.74 2.69 -4.21
C ASP A 146 -13.12 3.24 -2.92
N SER A 147 -12.25 4.25 -3.03
CA SER A 147 -11.75 4.97 -1.87
C SER A 147 -12.86 5.81 -1.24
N HIS A 148 -12.88 5.93 0.09
CA HIS A 148 -13.88 6.73 0.82
C HIS A 148 -13.76 8.25 0.61
N LEU A 149 -13.01 8.68 -0.41
CA LEU A 149 -12.69 10.07 -0.70
C LEU A 149 -13.59 10.57 -1.82
N GLN A 150 -14.05 11.82 -1.67
CA GLN A 150 -14.94 12.45 -2.63
C GLN A 150 -14.12 13.01 -3.81
N PHE A 151 -13.73 12.14 -4.74
CA PHE A 151 -13.09 12.55 -6.00
C PHE A 151 -14.13 12.63 -7.12
N GLU A 152 -14.51 13.84 -7.50
CA GLU A 152 -15.42 14.08 -8.63
C GLU A 152 -14.60 14.50 -9.85
N ALA A 153 -14.62 13.71 -10.92
CA ALA A 153 -13.97 14.11 -12.17
C ALA A 153 -14.79 15.23 -12.83
N ILE A 154 -14.15 16.33 -13.21
CA ILE A 154 -14.84 17.45 -13.87
C ILE A 154 -15.10 17.13 -15.34
N SER A 155 -16.15 17.75 -15.89
CA SER A 155 -16.48 17.68 -17.31
C SER A 155 -15.46 18.45 -18.17
N ASP A 156 -15.34 18.11 -19.46
CA ASP A 156 -14.43 18.80 -20.37
C ASP A 156 -14.83 20.28 -20.55
N GLU A 157 -16.13 20.58 -20.47
CA GLU A 157 -16.63 21.96 -20.54
C GLU A 157 -16.21 22.78 -19.31
N GLU A 158 -16.33 22.21 -18.11
CA GLU A 158 -15.87 22.87 -16.87
C GLU A 158 -14.35 22.99 -16.81
N LYS A 159 -13.65 22.01 -17.38
CA LYS A 159 -12.20 22.01 -17.51
C LYS A 159 -11.73 23.17 -18.39
N SER A 160 -12.29 23.32 -19.59
CA SER A 160 -11.93 24.43 -20.49
C SER A 160 -12.29 25.81 -19.93
N LEU A 161 -13.39 25.92 -19.17
CA LEU A 161 -13.78 27.20 -18.56
C LEU A 161 -12.76 27.71 -17.53
N ARG A 162 -12.08 26.81 -16.83
CA ARG A 162 -11.17 27.10 -15.70
C ARG A 162 -9.71 26.85 -16.04
N GLU A 163 -9.41 26.67 -17.31
CA GLU A 163 -8.09 26.28 -17.80
C GLU A 163 -7.00 27.27 -17.39
N GLU A 164 -7.18 28.56 -17.67
CA GLU A 164 -6.18 29.59 -17.36
C GLU A 164 -5.86 29.66 -15.86
N GLU A 165 -6.88 29.56 -15.01
CA GLU A 165 -6.74 29.62 -13.55
C GLU A 165 -6.06 28.37 -12.98
N ILE A 166 -6.41 27.19 -13.51
CA ILE A 166 -5.81 25.93 -13.07
C ILE A 166 -4.36 25.82 -13.56
N ILE A 167 -4.05 26.26 -14.78
CA ILE A 167 -2.67 26.32 -15.30
C ILE A 167 -1.84 27.37 -14.57
N THR A 168 -2.40 28.52 -14.20
CA THR A 168 -1.66 29.56 -13.46
C THR A 168 -1.32 29.10 -12.03
N SER A 169 -2.24 28.38 -11.39
CA SER A 169 -2.07 27.90 -10.02
C SER A 169 -1.27 26.60 -9.93
N SER A 170 -1.32 25.75 -10.96
CA SER A 170 -0.62 24.48 -11.02
C SER A 170 0.71 24.63 -11.75
N SER A 171 1.76 23.92 -11.35
CA SER A 171 3.00 23.86 -12.14
C SER A 171 2.86 22.92 -13.36
N LEU A 172 1.82 23.11 -14.18
CA LEU A 172 1.51 22.33 -15.38
C LEU A 172 1.92 23.10 -16.65
N ASN A 173 2.36 22.35 -17.67
CA ASN A 173 2.56 22.90 -19.01
C ASN A 173 1.27 22.73 -19.84
N GLU A 174 0.97 23.66 -20.76
CA GLU A 174 -0.20 23.61 -21.65
C GLU A 174 -0.33 22.27 -22.41
N ALA A 175 0.79 21.68 -22.85
CA ALA A 175 0.77 20.39 -23.56
C ALA A 175 0.40 19.18 -22.67
N GLN A 176 0.55 19.28 -21.35
CA GLN A 176 0.18 18.21 -20.40
C GLN A 176 -1.28 18.33 -19.96
N TRP A 177 -1.84 19.54 -20.03
CA TRP A 177 -3.21 19.86 -19.64
C TRP A 177 -4.25 19.08 -20.45
N GLU A 178 -4.12 19.03 -21.78
CA GLU A 178 -5.14 18.43 -22.65
C GLU A 178 -5.38 16.94 -22.33
N MET A 179 -4.34 16.19 -21.94
CA MET A 179 -4.43 14.74 -21.71
C MET A 179 -4.69 14.35 -20.25
N GLU A 180 -4.68 15.30 -19.32
CA GLU A 180 -4.78 15.00 -17.89
C GLU A 180 -6.19 15.27 -17.36
N SER A 181 -6.76 14.28 -16.67
CA SER A 181 -8.05 14.44 -16.00
C SER A 181 -7.86 15.28 -14.73
N VAL A 182 -8.76 16.24 -14.53
CA VAL A 182 -8.80 17.09 -13.34
C VAL A 182 -9.94 16.62 -12.45
N TYR A 183 -9.70 16.65 -11.14
CA TYR A 183 -10.66 16.22 -10.15
C TYR A 183 -10.97 17.36 -9.20
N LYS A 184 -12.25 17.47 -8.87
CA LYS A 184 -12.81 18.37 -7.88
C LYS A 184 -12.89 17.63 -6.55
N ILE A 185 -12.31 18.22 -5.51
CA ILE A 185 -12.19 17.63 -4.17
C ILE A 185 -12.51 18.73 -3.14
N PRO A 186 -13.15 18.43 -2.00
CA PRO A 186 -13.26 19.39 -0.91
C PRO A 186 -11.88 19.94 -0.51
N PHE A 187 -11.75 21.26 -0.33
CA PHE A 187 -10.45 21.87 -0.03
C PHE A 187 -9.80 21.28 1.24
N ALA A 188 -10.61 20.85 2.21
CA ALA A 188 -10.18 20.24 3.46
C ALA A 188 -9.37 18.94 3.28
N ASP A 189 -9.55 18.22 2.16
CA ASP A 189 -8.79 17.01 1.86
C ASP A 189 -7.50 17.33 1.07
N ALA A 190 -7.39 18.53 0.49
CA ALA A 190 -6.25 18.99 -0.30
C ALA A 190 -5.33 19.99 0.44
N LEU A 191 -5.29 19.93 1.78
CA LEU A 191 -4.58 20.87 2.67
C LEU A 191 -3.15 21.19 2.25
N ASP A 192 -2.36 20.16 1.93
CA ASP A 192 -0.94 20.33 1.61
C ASP A 192 -0.71 21.03 0.26
N LEU A 193 -1.63 20.88 -0.69
CA LEU A 193 -1.51 21.48 -2.01
C LEU A 193 -1.88 22.96 -1.99
N PHE A 194 -3.00 23.32 -1.36
CA PHE A 194 -3.44 24.72 -1.37
C PHE A 194 -2.63 25.58 -0.39
N ARG A 195 -2.11 25.02 0.71
CA ARG A 195 -1.17 25.74 1.59
C ARG A 195 0.05 26.25 0.83
N GLY A 196 0.48 25.48 -0.18
CA GLY A 196 1.55 25.85 -1.10
C GLY A 196 1.13 26.74 -2.26
N ARG A 197 -0.16 27.13 -2.37
CA ARG A 197 -0.77 27.80 -3.53
C ARG A 197 -0.50 27.05 -4.85
N LYS A 198 -0.53 25.71 -4.81
CA LYS A 198 -0.23 24.84 -5.97
C LYS A 198 -1.46 24.33 -6.71
N VAL A 199 -2.66 24.72 -6.26
CA VAL A 199 -3.95 24.26 -6.81
C VAL A 199 -4.94 25.41 -6.82
N TYR A 200 -5.86 25.35 -7.77
CA TYR A 200 -6.97 26.30 -7.89
C TYR A 200 -8.08 25.98 -6.89
N LEU A 201 -8.68 27.02 -6.31
CA LEU A 201 -9.78 26.90 -5.35
C LEU A 201 -10.97 27.74 -5.82
N GLU A 202 -12.16 27.15 -5.81
CA GLU A 202 -13.43 27.85 -6.08
C GLU A 202 -14.54 27.24 -5.23
N ASP A 203 -15.34 28.09 -4.58
CA ASP A 203 -16.53 27.71 -3.81
C ASP A 203 -16.30 26.57 -2.79
N GLY A 204 -15.14 26.55 -2.13
CA GLY A 204 -14.79 25.52 -1.15
C GLY A 204 -14.29 24.19 -1.76
N PHE A 205 -14.06 24.14 -3.07
CA PHE A 205 -13.49 23.00 -3.76
C PHE A 205 -12.11 23.32 -4.33
N ALA A 206 -11.24 22.32 -4.33
CA ALA A 206 -9.95 22.32 -4.98
C ALA A 206 -10.01 21.55 -6.29
N TYR A 207 -9.41 22.10 -7.33
CA TYR A 207 -9.27 21.47 -8.64
C TYR A 207 -7.84 20.96 -8.79
N VAL A 208 -7.71 19.64 -8.82
CA VAL A 208 -6.42 18.96 -8.70
C VAL A 208 -6.20 18.02 -9.88
N PRO A 209 -5.07 18.12 -10.60
CA PRO A 209 -4.73 17.18 -11.65
C PRO A 209 -4.33 15.81 -11.07
N LEU A 210 -4.45 14.76 -11.87
CA LEU A 210 -4.15 13.39 -11.45
C LEU A 210 -2.75 13.23 -10.81
N LYS A 211 -1.73 13.91 -11.36
CA LYS A 211 -0.36 13.90 -10.79
C LYS A 211 -0.30 14.35 -9.33
N ASP A 212 -1.12 15.31 -8.94
CA ASP A 212 -1.10 15.94 -7.62
C ASP A 212 -2.05 15.22 -6.65
N ILE A 213 -3.05 14.50 -7.17
CA ILE A 213 -3.90 13.58 -6.38
C ILE A 213 -3.07 12.48 -5.74
N VAL A 214 -2.06 11.96 -6.44
CA VAL A 214 -1.14 10.96 -5.87
C VAL A 214 -0.51 11.51 -4.59
N ALA A 215 -0.14 12.79 -4.54
CA ALA A 215 0.41 13.39 -3.32
C ALA A 215 -0.59 13.45 -2.17
N ILE A 216 -1.86 13.79 -2.44
CA ILE A 216 -2.94 13.78 -1.43
C ILE A 216 -3.08 12.39 -0.82
N ILE A 217 -3.18 11.36 -1.68
CA ILE A 217 -3.36 9.97 -1.26
C ILE A 217 -2.16 9.48 -0.44
N LEU A 218 -0.94 9.80 -0.86
CA LEU A 218 0.27 9.43 -0.15
C LEU A 218 0.31 10.06 1.25
N ASN A 219 -0.14 11.31 1.38
CA ASN A 219 -0.17 12.00 2.67
C ASN A 219 -1.25 11.42 3.60
N GLU A 220 -2.42 11.11 3.08
CA GLU A 220 -3.46 10.43 3.86
C GLU A 220 -3.02 9.03 4.29
N PHE A 221 -2.38 8.27 3.38
CA PHE A 221 -1.79 6.98 3.70
C PHE A 221 -0.75 7.10 4.82
N ARG A 222 0.15 8.09 4.73
CA ARG A 222 1.14 8.39 5.78
C ARG A 222 0.48 8.64 7.14
N ALA A 223 -0.56 9.48 7.17
CA ALA A 223 -1.27 9.83 8.40
C ALA A 223 -1.95 8.61 9.02
N LYS A 224 -2.66 7.81 8.21
CA LYS A 224 -3.33 6.58 8.67
C LYS A 224 -2.34 5.54 9.16
N LEU A 225 -1.25 5.31 8.43
CA LEU A 225 -0.22 4.36 8.81
C LEU A 225 0.49 4.77 10.10
N SER A 226 0.83 6.06 10.24
CA SER A 226 1.43 6.60 11.45
C SER A 226 0.53 6.41 12.67
N LYS A 227 -0.78 6.70 12.53
CA LYS A 227 -1.78 6.47 13.59
C LYS A 227 -1.89 4.99 13.95
N ALA A 228 -1.91 4.09 12.97
CA ALA A 228 -1.98 2.65 13.19
C ALA A 228 -0.76 2.12 13.97
N LEU A 229 0.45 2.52 13.58
CA LEU A 229 1.68 2.12 14.26
C LEU A 229 1.75 2.65 15.71
N ALA A 230 1.33 3.89 15.94
CA ALA A 230 1.25 4.45 17.29
C ALA A 230 0.22 3.71 18.16
N GLY A 231 -0.94 3.35 17.60
CA GLY A 231 -1.95 2.55 18.29
C GLY A 231 -1.42 1.17 18.69
N LEU A 232 -0.72 0.49 17.78
CA LEU A 232 -0.10 -0.82 18.05
C LEU A 232 0.98 -0.73 19.15
N ALA A 233 1.85 0.29 19.09
CA ALA A 233 2.86 0.52 20.12
C ALA A 233 2.24 0.74 21.50
N SER A 234 1.13 1.51 21.57
CA SER A 234 0.41 1.76 22.82
C SER A 234 -0.23 0.50 23.41
N LEU A 235 -0.70 -0.44 22.56
CA LEU A 235 -1.28 -1.71 23.02
C LEU A 235 -0.23 -2.64 23.63
N ARG A 236 1.00 -2.65 23.08
CA ARG A 236 2.12 -3.44 23.63
C ARG A 236 2.60 -2.91 24.99
N GLY A 237 2.49 -1.60 25.22
CA GLY A 237 2.99 -0.95 26.43
C GLY A 237 2.02 -0.92 27.62
N ASN A 238 0.77 -1.41 27.48
CA ASN A 238 -0.24 -1.31 28.53
C ASN A 238 -0.99 -2.65 28.74
N PRO A 239 -0.58 -3.48 29.72
CA PRO A 239 -1.24 -4.77 29.98
C PRO A 239 -2.60 -4.67 30.69
N GLU A 240 -3.04 -3.48 31.13
CA GLU A 240 -4.20 -3.33 32.03
C GLU A 240 -5.48 -2.75 31.39
N ASN A 241 -5.52 -2.47 30.09
CA ASN A 241 -6.74 -1.91 29.46
C ASN A 241 -6.97 -2.43 28.04
N PRO A 242 -7.64 -3.58 27.88
CA PRO A 242 -8.18 -3.98 26.58
C PRO A 242 -9.31 -3.02 26.19
N LEU A 243 -9.31 -2.52 24.96
CA LEU A 243 -10.47 -1.85 24.39
C LEU A 243 -11.72 -2.74 24.52
N PRO A 244 -12.93 -2.17 24.68
CA PRO A 244 -14.16 -2.95 24.64
C PRO A 244 -14.42 -3.38 23.19
N TYR A 245 -13.88 -4.55 22.81
CA TYR A 245 -14.37 -5.29 21.64
C TYR A 245 -15.32 -6.39 22.09
N PRO A 246 -16.43 -6.62 21.36
CA PRO A 246 -17.40 -7.65 21.70
C PRO A 246 -16.79 -9.04 21.43
N SER A 247 -16.84 -9.90 22.46
CA SER A 247 -16.59 -11.36 22.45
C SER A 247 -15.31 -11.79 21.71
N GLY A 248 -14.17 -12.00 22.37
CA GLY A 248 -13.97 -13.04 23.40
C GLY A 248 -13.12 -14.16 22.77
N GLU A 249 -12.02 -14.55 23.42
CA GLU A 249 -11.02 -15.56 23.01
C GLU A 249 -9.84 -15.06 22.16
N TRP A 250 -9.14 -14.00 22.60
CA TRP A 250 -7.71 -13.88 22.32
C TRP A 250 -7.00 -13.38 23.58
N ILE A 251 -5.88 -14.02 23.89
CA ILE A 251 -4.88 -13.79 24.95
C ILE A 251 -4.84 -14.96 25.94
N GLU A 252 -4.27 -16.06 25.46
CA GLU A 252 -3.38 -16.95 26.22
C GLU A 252 -2.52 -17.65 25.15
N CYS A 253 -1.26 -17.95 25.47
CA CYS A 253 -0.27 -18.63 24.61
C CYS A 253 0.63 -17.75 23.71
N ILE A 254 1.39 -16.81 24.29
CA ILE A 254 2.73 -16.47 23.77
C ILE A 254 3.65 -16.25 24.98
N ALA A 255 4.00 -17.35 25.66
CA ALA A 255 5.23 -17.43 26.44
C ALA A 255 6.20 -18.28 25.60
N TRP A 256 7.28 -17.68 25.10
CA TRP A 256 8.30 -18.40 24.32
C TRP A 256 9.61 -18.40 25.09
N GLU A 257 10.03 -19.59 25.51
CA GLU A 257 11.41 -19.88 25.88
C GLU A 257 12.24 -20.10 24.59
N PRO A 258 13.51 -19.65 24.55
CA PRO A 258 14.30 -19.71 23.34
C PRO A 258 14.98 -21.08 23.19
N VAL A 259 14.83 -21.71 22.02
CA VAL A 259 15.67 -22.84 21.58
C VAL A 259 16.49 -22.37 20.38
N LEU A 260 17.80 -22.18 20.61
CA LEU A 260 18.78 -21.82 19.60
C LEU A 260 19.24 -23.07 18.82
N THR A 261 19.18 -23.03 17.49
CA THR A 261 20.00 -23.90 16.64
C THR A 261 20.51 -23.15 15.40
N THR A 262 21.80 -23.34 15.14
CA THR A 262 22.70 -22.65 14.21
C THR A 262 22.57 -23.08 12.74
N VAL A 263 22.51 -22.13 11.80
CA VAL A 263 22.87 -22.31 10.36
C VAL A 263 23.57 -21.05 9.83
N GLU A 264 24.69 -21.16 9.10
CA GLU A 264 25.57 -20.06 8.67
C GLU A 264 25.22 -19.41 7.32
N GLY A 265 25.54 -18.11 7.19
CA GLY A 265 25.72 -17.35 5.94
C GLY A 265 24.84 -16.09 5.82
N ASP A 266 25.46 -14.92 5.61
CA ASP A 266 25.01 -13.54 5.23
C ASP A 266 23.51 -13.12 5.25
N SER A 267 22.54 -14.01 5.03
CA SER A 267 21.13 -13.82 5.40
C SER A 267 20.92 -13.83 6.92
N LYS A 268 21.93 -14.27 7.68
CA LYS A 268 21.87 -14.47 9.11
C LYS A 268 21.74 -13.17 9.91
N GLU A 269 22.42 -12.08 9.54
CA GLU A 269 22.24 -10.80 10.25
C GLU A 269 20.84 -10.21 10.02
N GLU A 270 20.23 -10.45 8.84
CA GLU A 270 18.87 -9.97 8.55
C GLU A 270 17.80 -10.83 9.22
N GLU A 271 17.98 -12.15 9.24
CA GLU A 271 17.13 -13.09 9.97
C GLU A 271 17.28 -12.92 11.48
N GLU A 272 18.51 -12.77 11.99
CA GLU A 272 18.81 -12.56 13.41
C GLU A 272 18.31 -11.19 13.88
N PHE A 273 18.43 -10.13 13.07
CA PHE A 273 17.82 -8.83 13.38
C PHE A 273 16.29 -8.88 13.41
N LEU A 274 15.65 -9.61 12.48
CA LEU A 274 14.19 -9.76 12.49
C LEU A 274 13.70 -10.68 13.61
N LEU A 275 14.45 -11.73 13.93
CA LEU A 275 14.19 -12.61 15.06
C LEU A 275 14.41 -11.87 16.39
N GLU A 276 15.46 -11.06 16.53
CA GLU A 276 15.66 -10.18 17.69
C GLU A 276 14.53 -9.14 17.81
N LEU A 277 14.07 -8.55 16.69
CA LEU A 277 12.94 -7.60 16.71
C LEU A 277 11.58 -8.25 17.01
N LEU A 278 11.39 -9.52 16.66
CA LEU A 278 10.13 -10.25 16.87
C LEU A 278 10.07 -10.98 18.22
N VAL A 279 11.21 -11.25 18.85
CA VAL A 279 11.33 -11.96 20.14
C VAL A 279 11.42 -10.99 21.34
N GLN A 280 11.74 -9.71 21.14
CA GLN A 280 11.65 -8.64 22.16
C GLN A 280 10.27 -7.98 22.23
#